data_AF-A0A961ZMC0-F1
#
_entry.id   AF-A0A961ZMC0-F1
#
_cell.length_a   1.000
_cell.length_b   1.000
_cell.length_c   1.000
_cell.angle_alpha   90.00
_cell.angle_beta   90.00
_cell.angle_gamma   90.00
#
_symmetry.space_group_name_H-M   'P 1'
#
loop_
_entity.id
_entity.type
_entity.pdbx_description
1 polymer ?
#
loop_
_entity_poly.entity_id
_entity_poly.type
_entity_poly.pdbx_seq_one_letter_code
_entity_poly.pdbx_strand_id
1 'polypeptide(L)'
;MTTSSAITIPERVHPQEALKLMQDVGLVLVDIRTAPEWMRSGVAKGAVTLTPTGPEFVDDIARLLDGDKTRPVGLICASGNRSAHAQRFLQAQGFTNVANVVEGMTGGAGAGPGWILRGLPTVPYHHG
;
A
#
# COMPACT_ATOMS: atom_id res chain seq x y z
N MET A 1 31.54 -7.58 -1.81
CA MET A 1 30.28 -7.42 -2.56
C MET A 1 29.22 -8.22 -1.81
N THR A 2 28.51 -7.61 -0.89
CA THR A 2 27.39 -8.26 -0.19
C THR A 2 26.19 -8.22 -1.11
N THR A 3 25.85 -9.36 -1.71
CA THR A 3 24.58 -9.57 -2.39
C THR A 3 23.48 -9.30 -1.37
N SER A 4 22.79 -8.16 -1.50
CA SER A 4 21.60 -7.89 -0.71
C SER A 4 20.55 -8.90 -1.13
N SER A 5 20.32 -9.94 -0.33
CA SER A 5 19.17 -10.82 -0.54
C SER A 5 17.91 -9.95 -0.52
N ALA A 6 17.21 -9.87 -1.64
CA ALA A 6 15.95 -9.14 -1.72
C ALA A 6 14.98 -9.76 -0.71
N ILE A 7 14.48 -8.95 0.22
CA ILE A 7 13.48 -9.39 1.21
C ILE A 7 12.16 -9.57 0.48
N THR A 8 11.64 -10.80 0.43
CA THR A 8 10.32 -11.08 -0.16
C THR A 8 9.23 -10.94 0.89
N ILE A 9 8.18 -10.16 0.60
CA ILE A 9 7.01 -10.01 1.47
C ILE A 9 5.85 -10.92 1.01
N PRO A 10 4.88 -11.23 1.89
CA PRO A 10 3.66 -11.93 1.48
C PRO A 10 2.81 -11.09 0.51
N GLU A 11 2.17 -11.73 -0.46
CA GLU A 11 1.30 -11.05 -1.43
C GLU A 11 0.02 -10.47 -0.81
N ARG A 12 -0.42 -11.02 0.32
CA ARG A 12 -1.60 -10.57 1.05
C ARG A 12 -1.22 -10.44 2.51
N VAL A 13 -1.39 -9.23 3.05
CA VAL A 13 -1.01 -8.90 4.42
C VAL A 13 -2.17 -8.20 5.12
N HIS A 14 -2.39 -8.50 6.39
CA HIS A 14 -3.38 -7.77 7.19
C HIS A 14 -2.83 -6.40 7.63
N PRO A 15 -3.69 -5.44 8.04
CA PRO A 15 -3.23 -4.09 8.39
C PRO A 15 -2.09 -4.02 9.41
N GLN A 16 -2.12 -4.84 10.47
CA GLN A 16 -1.04 -4.88 11.48
C GLN A 16 0.27 -5.41 10.92
N GLU A 17 0.20 -6.37 9.99
CA GLU A 17 1.38 -6.94 9.34
C GLU A 17 1.99 -5.94 8.36
N ALA A 18 1.17 -5.21 7.61
CA ALA A 18 1.64 -4.10 6.78
C ALA A 18 2.41 -3.06 7.61
N LEU A 19 1.88 -2.68 8.79
CA LEU A 19 2.59 -1.76 9.70
C LEU A 19 3.94 -2.31 10.16
N LYS A 20 4.01 -3.61 10.50
CA LYS A 20 5.28 -4.25 10.87
C LYS A 20 6.26 -4.25 9.70
N LEU A 21 5.82 -4.60 8.49
CA LEU A 21 6.68 -4.60 7.31
C LEU A 21 7.20 -3.20 6.96
N MET A 22 6.41 -2.14 7.19
CA MET A 22 6.89 -0.75 7.06
C MET A 22 8.05 -0.46 8.01
N GLN A 23 8.00 -1.00 9.23
CA GLN A 23 8.99 -0.75 10.29
C GLN A 23 10.24 -1.64 10.14
N ASP A 24 10.04 -2.93 9.86
CA ASP A 24 11.09 -3.94 9.92
C ASP A 24 11.92 -3.99 8.63
N VAL A 25 11.26 -3.79 7.47
CA VAL A 25 11.89 -4.02 6.16
C VAL A 25 11.74 -2.82 5.21
N GLY A 26 11.21 -1.70 5.71
CA GLY A 26 11.06 -0.47 4.95
C GLY A 26 10.05 -0.57 3.79
N LEU A 27 8.99 -1.37 3.97
CA LEU A 27 7.92 -1.46 2.98
C LEU A 27 7.32 -0.09 2.67
N VAL A 28 7.27 0.26 1.38
CA VAL A 28 6.61 1.47 0.91
C VAL A 28 5.11 1.22 0.86
N LEU A 29 4.36 1.79 1.80
CA LEU A 29 2.90 1.69 1.81
C LEU A 29 2.30 2.81 0.95
N VAL A 30 1.47 2.43 -0.03
CA VAL A 30 0.79 3.35 -0.95
C VAL A 30 -0.71 3.28 -0.73
N ASP A 31 -1.29 4.39 -0.25
CA ASP A 31 -2.73 4.58 -0.12
C ASP A 31 -3.30 5.00 -1.48
N ILE A 32 -3.95 4.05 -2.15
CA ILE A 32 -4.51 4.21 -3.50
C ILE A 32 -5.97 4.67 -3.50
N ARG A 33 -6.46 5.18 -2.36
CA ARG A 33 -7.78 5.81 -2.29
C ARG A 33 -7.75 7.17 -2.98
N THR A 34 -8.84 7.90 -2.86
CA THR A 34 -9.01 9.25 -3.44
C THR A 34 -8.82 10.34 -2.39
N ALA A 35 -8.52 11.56 -2.82
CA ALA A 35 -8.39 12.71 -1.91
C ALA A 35 -9.61 12.93 -0.98
N PRO A 36 -10.88 12.79 -1.44
CA PRO A 36 -12.02 12.85 -0.54
C PRO A 36 -12.02 11.78 0.55
N GLU A 37 -11.52 10.57 0.26
CA GLU A 37 -11.39 9.51 1.26
C GLU A 37 -10.30 9.84 2.28
N TRP A 38 -9.16 10.37 1.83
CA TRP A 38 -8.06 10.81 2.70
C TRP A 38 -8.47 11.97 3.60
N MET A 39 -9.17 12.98 3.07
CA MET A 39 -9.69 14.09 3.86
C MET A 39 -10.66 13.64 4.95
N ARG A 40 -11.48 12.61 4.67
CA ARG A 40 -12.49 12.12 5.62
C ARG A 40 -11.90 11.30 6.77
N SER A 41 -10.91 10.45 6.49
CA SER A 41 -10.42 9.48 7.48
C SER A 41 -8.96 9.65 7.88
N GLY A 42 -8.25 10.58 7.25
CA GLY A 42 -6.79 10.57 7.22
C GLY A 42 -6.24 9.38 6.43
N VAL A 43 -4.93 9.22 6.52
CA VAL A 43 -4.13 8.18 5.84
C VAL A 43 -3.30 7.42 6.87
N ALA A 44 -2.90 6.20 6.54
CA ALA A 44 -1.96 5.45 7.38
C ALA A 44 -0.67 6.26 7.58
N LYS A 45 -0.18 6.34 8.82
CA LYS A 45 1.03 7.14 9.12
C LYS A 45 2.23 6.57 8.35
N GLY A 46 2.88 7.41 7.55
CA GLY A 46 4.03 7.02 6.71
C GLY A 46 3.63 6.44 5.34
N ALA A 47 2.34 6.36 5.02
CA ALA A 47 1.90 5.98 3.68
C ALA A 47 2.02 7.15 2.69
N VAL A 48 2.33 6.82 1.43
CA VAL A 48 2.28 7.75 0.30
C VAL A 48 0.89 7.69 -0.32
N THR A 49 0.29 8.85 -0.58
CA THR A 49 -1.03 8.94 -1.24
C THR A 49 -0.87 8.99 -2.75
N LEU A 50 -1.43 8.02 -3.47
CA LEU A 50 -1.33 7.95 -4.93
C LEU A 50 -2.60 7.31 -5.52
N THR A 51 -3.51 8.12 -6.05
CA THR A 51 -4.70 7.59 -6.74
C THR A 51 -4.30 7.02 -8.12
N PRO A 52 -4.66 5.78 -8.47
CA PRO A 52 -4.36 5.23 -9.79
C PRO A 52 -5.15 5.95 -10.89
N THR A 53 -4.47 6.64 -11.80
CA THR A 53 -5.09 7.44 -12.89
C THR A 53 -4.93 6.82 -14.28
N GLY A 54 -4.44 5.58 -14.38
CA GLY A 54 -4.22 4.88 -15.65
C GLY A 54 -2.78 4.36 -15.78
N PRO A 55 -2.19 4.36 -16.99
CA PRO A 55 -0.84 3.85 -17.22
C PRO A 55 0.24 4.53 -16.35
N GLU A 56 0.10 5.83 -16.08
CA GLU A 56 1.01 6.63 -15.25
C GLU A 56 1.22 6.04 -13.85
N PHE A 57 0.23 5.29 -13.33
CA PHE A 57 0.35 4.63 -12.03
C PHE A 57 1.57 3.71 -11.94
N VAL A 58 1.93 3.06 -13.04
CA VAL A 58 3.10 2.17 -13.11
C VAL A 58 4.39 2.96 -12.93
N ASP A 59 4.50 4.08 -13.64
CA ASP A 59 5.68 4.95 -13.62
C ASP A 59 5.80 5.70 -12.29
N ASP A 60 4.67 6.09 -11.70
CA ASP A 60 4.63 6.68 -10.37
C ASP A 60 5.11 5.71 -9.30
N ILE A 61 4.66 4.45 -9.32
CA ILE A 61 5.16 3.43 -8.38
C ILE A 61 6.64 3.13 -8.65
N ALA A 62 7.07 3.02 -9.91
CA ALA A 62 8.47 2.81 -10.23
C ALA A 62 9.34 3.96 -9.67
N ARG A 63 8.89 5.21 -9.80
CA ARG A 63 9.58 6.38 -9.25
C ARG A 63 9.64 6.36 -7.73
N LEU A 64 8.57 5.97 -7.04
CA LEU A 64 8.56 5.81 -5.58
C LEU A 64 9.52 4.72 -5.09
N LEU A 65 9.82 3.74 -5.95
CA LEU A 65 10.76 2.66 -5.67
C LEU A 65 12.16 2.90 -6.26
N ASP A 66 12.48 4.12 -6.69
CA ASP A 66 13.77 4.46 -7.32
C ASP A 66 14.12 3.57 -8.53
N GLY A 67 13.10 3.11 -9.26
CA GLY A 67 13.20 2.20 -10.40
C GLY A 67 13.34 0.72 -10.05
N ASP A 68 13.49 0.36 -8.76
CA ASP A 68 13.64 -1.03 -8.33
C ASP A 68 12.29 -1.71 -8.10
N LYS A 69 11.85 -2.47 -9.11
CA LYS A 69 10.61 -3.26 -9.10
C LYS A 69 10.61 -4.45 -8.13
N THR A 70 11.73 -4.72 -7.46
CA THR A 70 11.85 -5.78 -6.43
C THR A 70 11.69 -5.24 -5.00
N ARG A 71 11.66 -3.92 -4.82
CA ARG A 71 11.46 -3.31 -3.50
C ARG A 71 10.07 -3.63 -2.94
N PRO A 72 9.96 -3.95 -1.63
CA PRO A 72 8.68 -4.18 -0.98
C PRO A 72 7.73 -2.98 -1.11
N VAL A 73 6.57 -3.19 -1.72
CA VAL A 73 5.50 -2.19 -1.81
C VAL A 73 4.18 -2.79 -1.37
N GLY A 74 3.47 -2.09 -0.48
CA GLY A 74 2.12 -2.45 -0.05
C GLY A 74 1.10 -1.50 -0.63
N LEU A 75 0.00 -2.01 -1.17
CA LEU A 75 -1.11 -1.21 -1.66
C LEU A 75 -2.29 -1.31 -0.69
N ILE A 76 -2.84 -0.16 -0.30
CA ILE A 76 -4.00 -0.10 0.59
C ILE A 76 -5.10 0.77 -0.03
N CYS A 77 -6.32 0.25 -0.05
CA CYS A 77 -7.51 1.01 -0.43
C CYS A 77 -8.52 1.05 0.74
N ALA A 78 -9.81 1.32 0.49
CA ALA A 78 -10.81 1.31 1.57
C ALA A 78 -11.01 -0.07 2.22
N SER A 79 -11.14 -1.14 1.42
CA SER A 79 -11.55 -2.48 1.88
C SER A 79 -10.69 -3.65 1.36
N GLY A 80 -9.65 -3.38 0.58
CA GLY A 80 -8.76 -4.39 -0.03
C GLY A 80 -9.07 -4.75 -1.49
N ASN A 81 -10.20 -4.32 -2.06
CA ASN A 81 -10.60 -4.72 -3.41
C ASN A 81 -9.81 -3.99 -4.52
N ARG A 82 -9.77 -2.65 -4.49
CA ARG A 82 -9.02 -1.85 -5.49
C ARG A 82 -7.53 -2.17 -5.44
N SER A 83 -6.99 -2.41 -4.25
CA SER A 83 -5.58 -2.75 -4.05
C SER A 83 -5.22 -4.13 -4.56
N ALA A 84 -6.14 -5.12 -4.49
CA ALA A 84 -5.94 -6.41 -5.15
C ALA A 84 -5.85 -6.28 -6.68
N HIS A 85 -6.64 -5.38 -7.28
CA HIS A 85 -6.61 -5.16 -8.74
C HIS A 85 -5.32 -4.44 -9.16
N ALA A 86 -4.95 -3.39 -8.42
CA ALA A 86 -3.72 -2.67 -8.63
C ALA A 86 -2.47 -3.55 -8.43
N GLN A 87 -2.49 -4.47 -7.45
CA GLN A 87 -1.43 -5.44 -7.24
C GLN A 87 -1.19 -6.29 -8.48
N ARG A 88 -2.24 -6.94 -8.99
CA ARG A 88 -2.16 -7.79 -10.19
C ARG A 88 -1.68 -7.00 -11.41
N PHE A 89 -2.15 -5.75 -11.53
CA PHE A 89 -1.72 -4.86 -12.59
C PHE A 89 -0.22 -4.56 -12.50
N LEU A 90 0.32 -4.20 -11.32
CA LEU A 90 1.76 -3.99 -11.14
C LEU A 90 2.57 -5.28 -11.35
N GLN A 91 2.09 -6.43 -10.88
CA GLN A 91 2.75 -7.72 -11.11
C GLN A 91 2.88 -8.01 -12.61
N ALA A 92 1.84 -7.74 -13.40
CA ALA A 92 1.89 -7.85 -14.86
C ALA A 92 2.89 -6.89 -15.52
N GLN A 93 3.29 -5.82 -14.84
CA GLN A 93 4.31 -4.85 -15.28
C GLN A 93 5.70 -5.16 -14.72
N GLY A 94 5.90 -6.32 -14.10
CA GLY A 94 7.20 -6.80 -13.64
C GLY A 94 7.58 -6.41 -12.21
N PHE A 95 6.65 -5.88 -11.41
CA PHE A 95 6.87 -5.72 -9.97
C PHE A 95 6.73 -7.07 -9.27
N THR A 96 7.77 -7.50 -8.56
CA THR A 96 7.84 -8.86 -8.01
C THR A 96 7.52 -8.94 -6.52
N ASN A 97 7.41 -7.79 -5.84
CA ASN A 97 7.33 -7.72 -4.38
C ASN A 97 6.20 -6.78 -3.92
N VAL A 98 4.98 -7.08 -4.39
CA VAL A 98 3.78 -6.25 -4.20
C VAL A 98 2.79 -6.96 -3.28
N ALA A 99 2.47 -6.33 -2.15
CA ALA A 99 1.45 -6.81 -1.22
C ALA A 99 0.14 -6.04 -1.35
N ASN A 100 -0.98 -6.75 -1.28
CA ASN A 100 -2.28 -6.16 -1.02
C ASN A 100 -2.55 -6.14 0.49
N VAL A 101 -2.77 -4.96 1.05
CA VAL A 101 -3.25 -4.82 2.42
C VAL A 101 -4.73 -5.16 2.46
N VAL A 102 -5.02 -6.40 2.84
CA VAL A 102 -6.40 -6.89 2.97
C VAL A 102 -7.13 -6.09 4.05
N GLU A 103 -8.46 -6.09 4.00
CA GLU A 103 -9.33 -5.26 4.85
C GLU A 103 -9.25 -3.75 4.59
N GLY A 104 -8.15 -3.25 4.01
CA GLY A 104 -7.97 -1.83 3.68
C GLY A 104 -7.95 -0.89 4.89
N MET A 105 -8.21 0.39 4.62
CA MET A 105 -8.23 1.45 5.64
C MET A 105 -9.48 1.40 6.52
N THR A 106 -10.66 1.27 5.92
CA THR A 106 -11.95 1.39 6.63
C THR A 106 -12.54 0.05 7.02
N GLY A 107 -12.08 -1.05 6.41
CA GLY A 107 -12.74 -2.34 6.57
C GLY A 107 -14.03 -2.44 5.77
N GLY A 108 -14.82 -3.46 6.08
CA GLY A 108 -16.14 -3.69 5.50
C GLY A 108 -16.70 -5.07 5.84
N ALA A 109 -17.99 -5.26 5.56
CA ALA A 109 -18.63 -6.57 5.70
C ALA A 109 -17.90 -7.60 4.83
N GLY A 110 -17.36 -8.65 5.48
CA GLY A 110 -16.56 -9.69 4.82
C GLY A 110 -15.08 -9.34 4.59
N ALA A 111 -14.68 -8.08 4.74
CA ALA A 111 -13.28 -7.67 4.65
C ALA A 111 -12.59 -7.65 6.02
N GLY A 112 -13.32 -7.40 7.10
CA GLY A 112 -12.76 -7.23 8.45
C GLY A 112 -12.73 -5.76 8.88
N PRO A 113 -12.15 -5.46 10.06
CA PRO A 113 -12.20 -4.13 10.65
C PRO A 113 -11.30 -3.09 9.95
N GLY A 114 -10.28 -3.50 9.19
CA GLY A 114 -9.40 -2.54 8.50
C GLY A 114 -8.47 -1.76 9.43
N TRP A 115 -7.64 -0.90 8.86
CA TRP A 115 -6.61 -0.14 9.57
C TRP A 115 -7.16 0.71 10.72
N ILE A 116 -8.23 1.46 10.44
CA ILE A 116 -8.76 2.48 11.36
C ILE A 116 -9.43 1.83 12.57
N LEU A 117 -10.33 0.87 12.38
CA LEU A 117 -11.04 0.24 13.51
C LEU A 117 -10.10 -0.65 14.35
N ARG A 118 -8.95 -1.03 13.81
CA ARG A 118 -7.87 -1.70 14.56
C ARG A 118 -7.03 -0.73 15.40
N GLY A 119 -7.28 0.58 15.34
CA GLY A 119 -6.56 1.60 16.10
C GLY A 119 -5.12 1.81 15.60
N LEU A 120 -4.83 1.44 14.35
CA LEU A 120 -3.49 1.64 13.80
C LEU A 120 -3.23 3.11 13.47
N PRO A 121 -1.97 3.57 13.53
CA PRO A 121 -1.65 5.00 13.44
C PRO A 121 -2.11 5.62 12.11
N THR A 122 -2.81 6.73 12.20
CA THR A 122 -3.18 7.58 11.06
C THR A 122 -2.68 9.00 11.25
N VAL A 123 -2.60 9.74 10.15
CA VAL A 123 -2.38 11.18 10.16
C VAL A 123 -3.48 11.88 9.36
N PRO A 124 -3.94 13.07 9.76
CA PRO A 124 -4.86 13.86 8.95
C PRO A 124 -4.24 14.14 7.58
N TYR A 125 -5.05 14.07 6.52
CA TYR A 125 -4.62 14.48 5.20
C TYR A 125 -4.83 15.99 5.07
N HIS A 126 -3.72 16.72 4.95
CA HIS A 126 -3.73 18.15 4.65
C HIS A 126 -3.45 18.32 3.16
N HIS A 127 -4.41 18.87 2.44
CA HIS A 127 -4.18 19.31 1.07
C HIS A 127 -3.32 20.58 1.14
N GLY A 128 -2.12 20.53 0.55
CA GLY A 128 -1.24 21.68 0.39
C GLY A 128 -1.57 22.45 -0.87
#